data_AF-A0A178WEH9-F1
#
_entry.id   AF-A0A178WEH9-F1
#
_cell.length_a   1.000
_cell.length_b   1.000
_cell.length_c   1.000
_cell.angle_alpha   90.00
_cell.angle_beta   90.00
_cell.angle_gamma   90.00
#
_symmetry.space_group_name_H-M   'P 1'
#
loop_
_entity.id
_entity.type
_entity.pdbx_description
1 polymer ?
#
loop_
_entity_poly.entity_id
_entity_poly.type
_entity_poly.pdbx_seq_one_letter_code
_entity_poly.pdbx_strand_id
1 'polypeptide(L)'
;MAISKGRQGREAQNLVRVYVANIRLKGVDTDVLVTAYEPILINPLSESADAVGSGLAVPASQSGKMPMCDIIKQSLSTFKVNDWNLFGSSA
;
A
#
# COMPACT_ATOMS: atom_id res chain seq x y z
N MET A 1 9.11 4.22 -4.47
CA MET A 1 8.52 5.13 -5.47
C MET A 1 8.66 6.56 -4.98
N ALA A 2 9.12 7.47 -5.85
CA ALA A 2 9.10 8.91 -5.57
C ALA A 2 7.80 9.50 -6.14
N ILE A 3 7.05 10.26 -5.33
CA ILE A 3 5.68 10.69 -5.65
C ILE A 3 5.53 12.18 -5.38
N SER A 4 5.19 12.96 -6.41
CA SER A 4 4.70 14.34 -6.29
C SER A 4 3.20 14.37 -6.59
N LYS A 5 2.45 15.26 -5.92
CA LYS A 5 1.01 15.44 -6.16
C LYS A 5 0.77 16.56 -7.17
N GLY A 6 -0.27 16.44 -7.99
CA GLY A 6 -0.81 17.54 -8.81
C GLY A 6 0.24 18.35 -9.57
N ARG A 7 0.30 19.67 -9.26
CA ARG A 7 1.25 20.63 -9.87
C ARG A 7 2.56 20.79 -9.10
N GLN A 8 2.79 19.97 -8.07
CA GLN A 8 4.02 20.04 -7.29
C GLN A 8 5.21 19.53 -8.12
N GLY A 9 6.33 20.25 -8.05
CA GLY A 9 7.53 19.87 -8.75
C GLY A 9 8.26 18.70 -8.09
N ARG A 10 9.39 18.32 -8.69
CA ARG A 10 10.21 17.18 -8.24
C ARG A 10 10.76 17.39 -6.82
N GLU A 11 10.96 18.64 -6.43
CA GLU A 11 11.42 19.08 -5.12
C GLU A 11 10.45 18.77 -3.98
N ALA A 12 9.16 18.51 -4.26
CA ALA A 12 8.15 18.15 -3.28
C ALA A 12 7.87 16.63 -3.21
N GLN A 13 8.70 15.80 -3.85
CA GLN A 13 8.47 14.37 -3.92
C GLN A 13 8.61 13.68 -2.55
N ASN A 14 7.59 12.90 -2.20
CA ASN A 14 7.65 11.95 -1.11
C ASN A 14 8.34 10.66 -1.57
N LEU A 15 9.01 9.97 -0.65
CA LEU A 15 9.54 8.63 -0.88
C LEU A 15 8.68 7.61 -0.13
N VAL A 16 8.08 6.69 -0.88
CA VAL A 16 7.19 5.65 -0.33
C VAL A 16 7.65 4.29 -0.85
N ARG A 17 7.79 3.31 0.04
CA ARG A 17 7.92 1.90 -0.35
C ARG A 17 6.53 1.34 -0.55
N VAL A 18 6.32 0.71 -1.72
CA VAL A 18 5.04 0.10 -2.07
C VAL A 18 5.27 -1.39 -2.24
N TYR A 19 4.59 -2.19 -1.45
CA TYR A 19 4.51 -3.62 -1.61
C TYR A 19 3.29 -3.94 -2.47
N VAL A 20 3.47 -4.75 -3.50
CA VAL A 20 2.41 -5.11 -4.45
C VAL A 20 2.40 -6.61 -4.60
N ALA A 21 1.22 -7.20 -4.52
CA ALA A 21 1.00 -8.62 -4.76
C ALA A 21 -0.25 -8.80 -5.63
N ASN A 22 -0.15 -9.71 -6.60
CA ASN A 22 -1.26 -10.08 -7.46
C ASN A 22 -1.70 -11.52 -7.16
N ILE A 23 -2.97 -11.70 -6.80
CA ILE A 23 -3.59 -13.02 -6.63
C ILE A 23 -4.52 -13.26 -7.81
N ARG A 24 -4.14 -14.16 -8.72
CA ARG A 24 -4.98 -14.54 -9.86
C ARG A 24 -5.99 -15.60 -9.43
N LEU A 25 -7.27 -15.26 -9.44
CA LEU A 25 -8.41 -16.16 -9.27
C LEU A 25 -8.85 -16.70 -10.63
N LYS A 26 -8.08 -17.65 -11.18
CA LYS A 26 -8.27 -18.17 -12.56
C LYS A 26 -9.68 -18.72 -12.83
N GLY A 27 -10.34 -19.28 -11.83
CA GLY A 27 -11.69 -19.87 -11.99
C GLY A 27 -12.79 -18.84 -12.29
N VAL A 28 -12.54 -17.56 -12.00
CA VAL A 28 -13.50 -16.46 -12.15
C VAL A 28 -12.90 -15.28 -12.92
N ASP A 29 -11.84 -15.53 -13.69
CA ASP A 29 -11.10 -14.56 -14.51
C ASP A 29 -10.82 -13.20 -13.81
N THR A 30 -10.49 -13.25 -12.52
CA THR A 30 -10.29 -12.05 -11.70
C THR A 30 -8.87 -12.01 -11.14
N ASP A 31 -8.28 -10.82 -11.13
CA ASP A 31 -7.07 -10.51 -10.37
C ASP A 31 -7.43 -9.72 -9.11
N VAL A 32 -6.87 -10.12 -7.98
CA VAL A 32 -6.90 -9.33 -6.75
C VAL A 32 -5.53 -8.71 -6.53
N LEU A 33 -5.46 -7.39 -6.69
CA LEU A 33 -4.26 -6.61 -6.41
C LEU A 33 -4.27 -6.13 -4.96
N VAL A 34 -3.31 -6.59 -4.18
CA VAL A 34 -3.10 -6.14 -2.80
C VAL A 34 -1.89 -5.22 -2.76
N THR A 35 -2.09 -3.99 -2.29
CA THR A 35 -1.02 -2.99 -2.14
C THR A 35 -0.90 -2.54 -0.69
N ALA A 36 0.33 -2.49 -0.17
CA ALA A 36 0.63 -1.90 1.13
C ALA A 36 1.68 -0.79 0.98
N TYR A 37 1.43 0.35 1.63
CA TYR A 37 2.27 1.55 1.51
C TYR A 37 3.00 1.78 2.82
N GLU A 38 4.32 1.94 2.74
CA GLU A 38 5.19 2.30 3.86
C GLU A 38 5.91 3.61 3.52
N PRO A 39 5.54 4.74 4.15
CA PRO A 39 6.25 6.00 3.98
C PRO A 39 7.72 5.86 4.43
N ILE A 40 8.65 6.48 3.69
CA ILE A 40 10.06 6.59 4.07
C ILE A 40 10.39 8.05 4.37
N LEU A 41 9.97 8.96 3.48
CA LEU A 41 10.19 10.40 3.63
C LEU A 41 8.94 11.13 3.15
N ILE A 42 8.39 11.99 4.02
CA ILE A 42 7.42 13.00 3.62
C ILE A 42 8.14 14.33 3.46
N ASN A 43 8.11 14.89 2.27
CA ASN A 43 8.77 16.16 1.97
C ASN A 43 8.01 17.32 2.61
N PRO A 44 8.67 18.28 3.28
CA PRO A 44 8.02 19.47 3.84
C PRO A 44 7.25 20.31 2.81
N LEU A 45 7.64 20.27 1.54
CA LEU A 45 6.96 20.98 0.46
C LEU A 45 5.80 20.17 -0.14
N SER A 46 5.61 18.91 0.25
CA SER A 46 4.50 18.10 -0.24
C SER A 46 3.19 18.52 0.44
N GLU A 47 2.08 18.56 -0.30
CA GLU A 47 0.74 18.83 0.24
C GLU A 47 0.33 17.85 1.35
N SER A 48 0.91 16.64 1.38
CA SER A 48 0.66 15.69 2.47
C SER A 48 1.27 16.12 3.80
N ALA A 49 2.28 17.00 3.80
CA ALA A 49 3.04 17.37 4.99
C ALA A 49 2.13 17.94 6.09
N ASP A 50 1.13 18.74 5.72
CA ASP A 50 0.19 19.34 6.66
C ASP A 50 -0.72 18.31 7.35
N ALA A 51 -1.00 17.20 6.65
CA ALA A 51 -1.91 16.17 7.14
C ALA A 51 -1.21 15.07 7.97
N VAL A 52 0.00 14.67 7.57
CA VAL A 52 0.71 13.52 8.17
C VAL A 52 2.05 13.87 8.81
N GLY A 53 2.43 15.15 8.79
CA GLY A 53 3.74 15.63 9.21
C GLY A 53 4.81 15.39 8.13
N SER A 54 5.81 16.27 8.11
CA SER A 54 6.98 16.14 7.24
C SER A 54 8.16 15.48 7.95
N GLY A 55 9.07 14.88 7.19
CA GLY A 55 10.32 14.32 7.67
C GLY A 55 10.46 12.83 7.36
N LEU A 56 11.52 12.24 7.91
CA LEU A 56 11.74 10.80 7.83
C LEU A 56 10.67 10.09 8.66
N ALA A 57 10.00 9.13 8.02
CA ALA A 57 9.04 8.30 8.71
C ALA A 57 9.77 7.37 9.68
N VAL A 58 9.24 7.22 10.90
CA VAL A 58 9.73 6.23 11.85
C VAL A 58 9.31 4.84 11.37
N PRO A 59 10.26 3.89 11.17
CA PRO A 59 9.91 2.52 10.79
C PRO A 59 8.92 1.90 11.79
N ALA A 60 7.96 1.14 11.29
CA ALA A 60 6.93 0.50 12.12
C ALA A 60 7.54 -0.37 13.25
N SER A 61 8.61 -1.10 12.94
CA SER A 61 9.36 -1.92 13.91
C SER A 61 9.91 -1.13 15.09
N GLN A 62 10.24 0.15 14.90
CA GLN A 62 10.73 1.04 15.96
C GLN A 62 9.60 1.70 16.74
N SER A 63 8.37 1.65 16.23
CA SER A 63 7.17 2.22 16.85
C SER A 63 6.31 1.15 17.56
N GLY A 64 6.83 -0.08 17.73
CA GLY A 64 6.08 -1.20 18.28
C GLY A 64 4.91 -1.66 17.39
N LYS A 65 4.96 -1.37 16.09
CA LYS A 65 3.96 -1.76 15.10
C LYS A 65 4.53 -2.84 14.17
N MET A 66 3.64 -3.64 13.58
CA MET A 66 4.04 -4.64 12.59
C MET A 66 4.54 -3.95 11.31
N PRO A 67 5.71 -4.31 10.77
CA PRO A 67 6.18 -3.81 9.47
C PRO A 67 5.22 -4.12 8.33
N MET A 68 5.11 -3.22 7.35
CA MET A 68 4.20 -3.42 6.20
C MET A 68 4.56 -4.65 5.36
N CYS A 69 5.84 -5.06 5.35
CA CYS A 69 6.24 -6.31 4.69
C CYS A 69 5.64 -7.56 5.36
N ASP A 70 5.40 -7.52 6.66
CA ASP A 70 4.82 -8.65 7.39
C ASP A 70 3.30 -8.58 7.33
N ILE A 71 2.73 -7.38 7.38
CA ILE A 71 1.30 -7.18 7.13
C ILE A 71 0.90 -7.73 5.76
N ILE A 72 1.60 -7.36 4.69
CA ILE A 72 1.22 -7.84 3.35
C ILE A 72 1.36 -9.36 3.26
N LYS A 73 2.42 -9.96 3.81
CA LYS A 73 2.56 -11.43 3.86
C LYS A 73 1.42 -12.08 4.61
N GLN A 74 1.02 -11.53 5.76
CA GLN A 74 -0.10 -12.02 6.55
C GLN A 74 -1.41 -11.89 5.78
N SER A 75 -1.69 -10.73 5.15
CA SER A 75 -2.89 -10.54 4.33
C SER A 75 -2.97 -11.53 3.17
N LEU A 76 -1.84 -11.87 2.55
CA LEU A 76 -1.78 -12.86 1.49
C LEU A 76 -1.96 -14.29 2.00
N SER A 77 -1.39 -14.64 3.15
CA SER A 77 -1.50 -15.99 3.73
C SER A 77 -2.88 -16.28 4.29
N THR A 78 -3.63 -15.26 4.69
CA THR A 78 -5.00 -15.37 5.20
C THR A 78 -6.07 -15.00 4.17
N PHE A 79 -5.67 -14.68 2.93
CA PHE A 79 -6.62 -14.32 1.88
C PHE A 79 -7.57 -15.49 1.59
N LYS A 80 -8.88 -15.24 1.73
CA LYS A 80 -9.92 -16.22 1.46
C LYS A 80 -11.15 -15.52 0.86
N VAL A 81 -11.66 -16.08 -0.23
CA VAL A 81 -13.01 -15.78 -0.72
C VAL A 81 -13.99 -16.60 0.09
N ASN A 82 -14.87 -15.93 0.83
CA ASN A 82 -15.86 -16.60 1.68
C ASN A 82 -17.14 -16.97 0.91
N ASP A 83 -17.54 -16.14 -0.06
CA ASP A 83 -18.69 -16.39 -0.93
C ASP A 83 -18.26 -16.17 -2.38
N TRP A 84 -18.26 -17.26 -3.16
CA TRP A 84 -17.87 -17.22 -4.58
C TRP A 84 -18.97 -16.66 -5.48
N ASN A 85 -20.22 -16.58 -5.02
CA ASN A 85 -21.30 -15.91 -5.76
C ASN A 85 -21.01 -14.41 -5.96
N LEU A 86 -20.03 -13.85 -5.23
CA LEU A 86 -19.47 -12.52 -5.48
C LEU A 86 -19.07 -12.30 -6.94
N PHE A 87 -18.61 -13.35 -7.61
CA PHE A 87 -18.16 -13.29 -9.00
C PHE A 87 -19.24 -13.67 -10.02
N GLY A 88 -20.50 -13.86 -9.57
CA GLY A 88 -21.65 -14.20 -10.40
C GLY A 88 -22.24 -15.58 -10.07
N SER A 89 -23.46 -15.81 -10.54
CA SER A 89 -24.30 -16.99 -10.22
C SER A 89 -23.77 -18.33 -10.74
N SER A 90 -22.69 -18.31 -11.52
CA SER A 90 -22.09 -19.46 -12.19
C SER A 90 -20.61 -19.70 -11.79
N ALA A 91 -20.15 -19.04 -10.73
CA ALA A 91 -18.81 -19.17 -10.18
C ALA A 91 -18.63 -20.49 -9.38
#